data_AF-A0A136WD46-F1
#
_entry.id   AF-A0A136WD46-F1
#
_cell.length_a   1.000
_cell.length_b   1.000
_cell.length_c   1.000
_cell.angle_alpha   90.00
_cell.angle_beta   90.00
_cell.angle_gamma   90.00
#
_symmetry.space_group_name_H-M   'P 1'
#
loop_
_entity.id
_entity.type
_entity.pdbx_description
1 polymer ?
#
loop_
_entity_poly.entity_id
_entity_poly.type
_entity_poly.pdbx_seq_one_letter_code
_entity_poly.pdbx_strand_id
1 'polypeptide(L)'
;MEKFDIYKDIAERTGGDIYIGVVGPVRTGKSTFIKRFMDLLVLPNISDVHSRERAKDELPQSASGKTIMTTEPKFVPNEAVQITLGENTNMRVRMIDCVGYLVPEAEGHMDGEMPRMVHTPWSDEAMPFLEAAEMGTKKVITDHSTIGIVVTTDGTVTELSRENYIEAEERVIQELKDMGKPFVILLNTATPYSDATAILVQDMEEKYGVPVIPVNVAQLKADDIKMILERVLYEFPMREIRFYFPGWVETLEDDHWLKKSLVEGLKEIMDKADRLADVSNAIVGLESKDFLKKVFSDRILPGEGAVDVALTFDDGLFYRILSETVDLPIENDYALISTIRMLSETKKEYDKIATALNDVKRKGYGVVTPVFNEIVLEKPEVFKQGSRYGIKLKAKGESIHLIKADVETEVSPIIGNEEQSREFIDNLIADYESEPEKIWDLNIFGRTLSSMVSDGMQNKIYRMPEDAQIKMAETLQKIVNEGSGGLICIIL
;
A
#
# COMPACT_ATOMS: atom_id res chain seq x y z
N MET A 1 12.54 -5.06 22.04
CA MET A 1 11.20 -5.68 21.89
C MET A 1 10.28 -4.95 22.85
N GLU A 2 9.40 -4.10 22.33
CA GLU A 2 8.35 -3.49 23.15
C GLU A 2 7.55 -4.60 23.84
N LYS A 3 7.29 -4.45 25.13
CA LYS A 3 6.42 -5.37 25.87
C LYS A 3 5.00 -5.15 25.34
N PHE A 4 4.57 -5.98 24.40
CA PHE A 4 3.17 -6.08 24.03
C PHE A 4 2.35 -6.43 25.28
N ASP A 5 1.29 -5.68 25.54
CA ASP A 5 0.27 -6.08 26.51
C ASP A 5 -0.75 -6.94 25.76
N ILE A 6 -0.43 -8.24 25.66
CA ILE A 6 -1.24 -9.26 24.97
C ILE A 6 -2.71 -9.18 25.38
N TYR A 7 -3.00 -8.85 26.64
CA TYR A 7 -4.37 -8.74 27.14
C TYR A 7 -5.08 -7.52 26.57
N LYS A 8 -4.37 -6.41 26.38
CA LYS A 8 -4.92 -5.23 25.69
C LYS A 8 -5.17 -5.55 24.22
N ASP A 9 -4.22 -6.19 23.55
CA ASP A 9 -4.33 -6.53 22.13
C ASP A 9 -5.51 -7.47 21.88
N ILE A 10 -5.69 -8.52 22.69
CA ILE A 10 -6.82 -9.43 22.55
C ILE A 10 -8.16 -8.76 22.89
N ALA A 11 -8.21 -7.86 23.87
CA ALA A 11 -9.41 -7.09 24.16
C ALA A 11 -9.78 -6.18 22.98
N GLU A 12 -8.82 -5.43 22.44
CA GLU A 12 -9.03 -4.55 21.29
C GLU A 12 -9.47 -5.35 20.05
N ARG A 13 -8.83 -6.49 19.81
CA ARG A 13 -9.13 -7.34 18.67
C ARG A 13 -10.53 -7.95 18.72
N THR A 14 -10.98 -8.34 19.91
CA THR A 14 -12.27 -9.00 20.15
C THR A 14 -13.39 -8.03 20.55
N GLY A 15 -13.12 -6.73 20.63
CA GLY A 15 -14.10 -5.74 21.09
C GLY A 15 -14.43 -5.84 22.59
N GLY A 16 -13.52 -6.43 23.38
CA GLY A 16 -13.64 -6.62 24.82
C GLY A 16 -14.31 -7.94 25.23
N ASP A 17 -14.74 -8.76 24.29
CA ASP A 17 -15.46 -10.03 24.51
C ASP A 17 -14.68 -11.23 23.99
N ILE A 18 -14.09 -12.00 24.90
CA ILE A 18 -13.29 -13.17 24.58
C ILE A 18 -14.12 -14.43 24.79
N TYR A 19 -14.69 -14.94 23.70
CA TYR A 19 -15.43 -16.18 23.65
C TYR A 19 -14.55 -17.29 23.07
N ILE A 20 -14.10 -18.20 23.93
CA ILE A 20 -13.17 -19.27 23.53
C ILE A 20 -13.94 -20.56 23.33
N GLY A 21 -14.04 -21.01 22.07
CA GLY A 21 -14.57 -22.32 21.72
C GLY A 21 -13.51 -23.40 21.88
N VAL A 22 -13.64 -24.27 22.88
CA VAL A 22 -12.71 -25.39 23.10
C VAL A 22 -13.28 -26.64 22.45
N VAL A 23 -12.58 -27.15 21.44
CA VAL A 23 -13.06 -28.20 20.53
C VAL A 23 -11.99 -29.28 20.35
N GLY A 24 -12.36 -30.40 19.75
CA GLY A 24 -11.43 -31.51 19.49
C GLY A 24 -11.95 -32.86 20.00
N PRO A 25 -11.20 -33.94 19.78
CA PRO A 25 -11.67 -35.29 20.08
C PRO A 25 -12.03 -35.52 21.56
N VAL A 26 -12.87 -36.52 21.86
CA VAL A 26 -13.16 -36.93 23.25
C VAL A 26 -11.88 -37.38 23.97
N ARG A 27 -11.83 -37.25 25.30
CA ARG A 27 -10.70 -37.65 26.17
C ARG A 27 -9.34 -36.95 25.93
N THR A 28 -9.27 -35.91 25.09
CA THR A 28 -8.01 -35.17 24.85
C THR A 28 -7.62 -34.19 25.96
N GLY A 29 -8.49 -33.96 26.95
CA GLY A 29 -8.24 -33.03 28.07
C GLY A 29 -8.94 -31.67 27.96
N LYS A 30 -9.92 -31.50 27.07
CA LYS A 30 -10.71 -30.25 26.91
C LYS A 30 -11.22 -29.65 28.22
N SER A 31 -12.01 -30.41 29.00
CA SER A 31 -12.56 -29.90 30.26
C SER A 31 -11.49 -29.62 31.32
N THR A 32 -10.36 -30.35 31.29
CA THR A 32 -9.19 -30.06 32.14
C THR A 32 -8.54 -28.73 31.74
N PHE A 33 -8.42 -28.45 30.44
CA PHE A 33 -7.92 -27.18 29.91
C PHE A 33 -8.80 -26.02 30.35
N ILE A 34 -10.12 -26.12 30.15
CA ILE A 34 -11.08 -25.10 30.58
C ILE A 34 -10.95 -24.81 32.07
N LYS A 35 -10.93 -25.86 32.90
CA LYS A 35 -10.76 -25.69 34.34
C LYS A 35 -9.45 -24.98 34.69
N ARG A 36 -8.32 -25.39 34.11
CA ARG A 36 -7.01 -24.75 34.34
C ARG A 36 -6.97 -23.31 33.87
N PHE A 37 -7.55 -23.02 32.71
CA PHE A 37 -7.64 -21.66 32.17
C PHE A 37 -8.45 -20.76 33.12
N MET A 38 -9.60 -21.26 33.59
CA MET A 38 -10.44 -20.54 34.55
C MET A 38 -9.72 -20.32 35.89
N ASP A 39 -9.06 -21.35 36.44
CA ASP A 39 -8.35 -21.27 37.72
C ASP A 39 -7.16 -20.31 37.70
N LEU A 40 -6.42 -20.27 36.58
CA LEU A 40 -5.16 -19.52 36.47
C LEU A 40 -5.35 -18.08 35.98
N LEU A 41 -6.29 -17.85 35.05
CA LEU A 41 -6.48 -16.54 34.42
C LEU A 41 -7.78 -15.86 34.87
N VAL A 42 -8.91 -16.58 34.90
CA VAL A 42 -10.21 -15.93 35.08
C VAL A 42 -10.48 -15.67 36.56
N LEU A 43 -10.59 -16.71 37.39
CA LEU A 43 -10.97 -16.62 38.81
C LEU A 43 -10.13 -15.65 39.65
N PRO A 44 -8.78 -15.60 39.51
CA PRO A 44 -7.96 -14.66 40.29
C PRO A 44 -8.23 -13.19 39.95
N ASN A 45 -8.74 -12.92 38.74
CA ASN A 45 -8.88 -11.58 38.19
C ASN A 45 -10.35 -11.07 38.19
N ILE A 46 -11.28 -11.81 38.81
CA ILE A 46 -12.66 -11.36 39.05
C ILE A 46 -12.69 -10.49 40.31
N SER A 47 -13.06 -9.21 40.17
CA SER A 47 -13.16 -8.30 41.33
C SER A 47 -14.32 -8.66 42.27
N ASP A 48 -15.48 -9.02 41.71
CA ASP A 48 -16.69 -9.35 42.48
C ASP A 48 -16.65 -10.78 43.06
N VAL A 49 -16.76 -10.88 44.38
CA VAL A 49 -16.67 -12.16 45.11
C VAL A 49 -17.85 -13.09 44.77
N HIS A 50 -19.06 -12.53 44.60
CA HIS A 50 -20.24 -13.34 44.28
C HIS A 50 -20.16 -13.95 42.88
N SER A 51 -19.69 -13.17 41.89
CA SER A 51 -19.45 -13.66 40.53
C SER A 51 -18.30 -14.66 40.48
N ARG A 52 -17.28 -14.52 41.34
CA ARG A 52 -16.19 -15.48 41.45
C ARG A 52 -16.63 -16.83 41.99
N GLU A 53 -17.41 -16.86 43.07
CA GLU A 53 -17.95 -18.13 43.61
C GLU A 53 -18.91 -18.78 42.61
N ARG A 54 -19.79 -18.02 41.95
CA ARG A 54 -20.66 -18.56 40.88
C ARG A 54 -19.86 -19.18 39.73
N ALA A 55 -18.86 -18.47 39.22
CA ALA A 55 -18.02 -18.98 38.13
C ALA A 55 -17.26 -20.25 38.52
N LYS A 56 -16.86 -20.37 39.80
CA LYS A 56 -16.19 -21.55 40.35
C LYS A 56 -17.14 -22.76 40.47
N ASP A 57 -18.39 -22.53 40.88
CA ASP A 57 -19.41 -23.58 40.97
C ASP A 57 -19.85 -24.09 39.58
N GLU A 58 -19.73 -23.26 38.54
CA GLU A 58 -20.11 -23.60 37.17
C GLU A 58 -19.03 -24.37 36.38
N LEU A 59 -17.83 -24.53 36.95
CA LEU A 59 -16.72 -25.24 36.32
C LEU A 59 -17.06 -26.71 36.01
N PRO A 60 -16.54 -27.25 34.89
CA PRO A 60 -16.75 -28.65 34.57
C PRO A 60 -16.07 -29.55 35.61
N GLN A 61 -16.76 -30.61 36.03
CA GLN A 61 -16.15 -31.65 36.86
C GLN A 61 -15.26 -32.54 35.98
N SER A 62 -13.95 -32.47 36.20
CA SER A 62 -12.99 -33.36 35.55
C SER A 62 -13.09 -34.76 36.19
N ALA A 63 -13.53 -35.77 35.43
CA ALA A 63 -13.59 -37.16 35.89
C ALA A 63 -12.52 -38.01 35.18
N SER A 64 -11.93 -38.96 35.91
CA SER A 64 -11.00 -39.96 35.35
C SER A 64 -11.78 -41.24 34.98
N GLY A 65 -11.80 -41.63 33.70
CA GLY A 65 -12.47 -42.85 33.23
C GLY A 65 -12.64 -42.92 31.69
N LYS A 66 -13.19 -44.04 31.18
CA LYS A 66 -13.47 -44.26 29.74
C LYS A 66 -14.80 -43.66 29.25
N THR A 67 -15.71 -43.33 30.15
CA THR A 67 -17.07 -42.85 29.84
C THR A 67 -17.10 -41.36 29.48
N ILE A 68 -17.78 -41.03 28.39
CA ILE A 68 -18.01 -39.64 27.95
C ILE A 68 -19.02 -38.95 28.89
N MET A 69 -18.61 -37.83 29.50
CA MET A 69 -19.45 -37.05 30.42
C MET A 69 -20.12 -35.84 29.75
N THR A 70 -19.40 -35.13 28.87
CA THR A 70 -19.90 -33.95 28.16
C THR A 70 -20.84 -34.40 27.05
N THR A 71 -22.14 -34.20 27.28
CA THR A 71 -23.21 -34.65 26.38
C THR A 71 -23.82 -33.51 25.57
N GLU A 72 -23.61 -32.27 26.01
CA GLU A 72 -24.06 -31.05 25.34
C GLU A 72 -23.00 -29.94 25.48
N PRO A 73 -22.90 -29.00 24.52
CA PRO A 73 -22.03 -27.84 24.63
C PRO A 73 -22.43 -27.00 25.85
N LYS A 74 -21.45 -26.67 26.70
CA LYS A 74 -21.70 -25.90 27.92
C LYS A 74 -20.92 -24.60 27.90
N PHE A 75 -21.61 -23.50 28.18
CA PHE A 75 -20.95 -22.23 28.45
C PHE A 75 -20.39 -22.23 29.88
N VAL A 76 -19.12 -21.87 30.01
CA VAL A 76 -18.41 -21.82 31.30
C VAL A 76 -17.66 -20.50 31.38
N PRO A 77 -18.08 -19.55 32.23
CA PRO A 77 -19.31 -19.53 33.02
C PRO A 77 -20.58 -19.31 32.15
N ASN A 78 -21.76 -19.51 32.74
CA ASN A 78 -23.05 -19.34 32.06
C ASN A 78 -23.24 -17.91 31.54
N GLU A 79 -22.77 -16.91 32.26
CA GLU A 79 -22.71 -15.52 31.81
C GLU A 79 -21.25 -15.09 31.63
N ALA A 80 -20.97 -14.22 30.66
CA ALA A 80 -19.60 -13.73 30.48
C ALA A 80 -19.16 -12.91 31.70
N VAL A 81 -18.03 -13.26 32.28
CA VAL A 81 -17.53 -12.62 33.51
C VAL A 81 -16.48 -11.59 33.16
N GLN A 82 -16.62 -10.39 33.75
CA GLN A 82 -15.65 -9.33 33.62
C GLN A 82 -14.42 -9.61 34.50
N ILE A 83 -13.24 -9.55 33.88
CA ILE A 83 -11.95 -9.62 34.56
C ILE A 83 -11.11 -8.38 34.23
N THR A 84 -10.20 -8.05 35.14
CA THR A 84 -9.22 -6.98 34.94
C THR A 84 -7.82 -7.57 34.92
N LEU A 85 -7.10 -7.39 33.80
CA LEU A 85 -5.74 -7.90 33.59
C LEU A 85 -4.75 -6.74 33.40
N GLY A 86 -3.51 -6.93 33.87
CA GLY A 86 -2.43 -5.96 33.67
C GLY A 86 -2.69 -4.57 34.26
N GLU A 87 -2.30 -3.52 33.54
CA GLU A 87 -2.46 -2.10 33.94
C GLU A 87 -3.89 -1.56 33.62
N ASN A 88 -4.93 -2.25 34.12
CA ASN A 88 -6.36 -1.91 33.97
C ASN A 88 -7.04 -2.27 32.64
N THR A 89 -6.61 -3.34 31.96
CA THR A 89 -7.37 -3.85 30.80
C THR A 89 -8.59 -4.64 31.28
N ASN A 90 -9.80 -4.14 30.97
CA ASN A 90 -11.05 -4.83 31.27
C ASN A 90 -11.53 -5.65 30.07
N MET A 91 -11.89 -6.90 30.31
CA MET A 91 -12.45 -7.79 29.28
C MET A 91 -13.49 -8.73 29.89
N ARG A 92 -14.41 -9.21 29.07
CA ARG A 92 -15.38 -10.25 29.44
C ARG A 92 -14.93 -11.57 28.83
N VAL A 93 -14.81 -12.59 29.67
CA VAL A 93 -14.36 -13.91 29.25
C VAL A 93 -15.46 -14.93 29.44
N ARG A 94 -15.62 -15.79 28.44
CA ARG A 94 -16.52 -16.94 28.50
C ARG A 94 -15.98 -18.06 27.62
N MET A 95 -15.93 -19.27 28.16
CA MET A 95 -15.48 -20.45 27.42
C MET A 95 -16.68 -21.30 27.01
N ILE A 96 -16.49 -22.09 25.97
CA ILE A 96 -17.47 -23.02 25.47
C ILE A 96 -16.83 -24.40 25.45
N ASP A 97 -17.26 -25.28 26.35
CA ASP A 97 -16.89 -26.69 26.33
C ASP A 97 -17.73 -27.38 25.25
N CYS A 98 -17.16 -27.60 24.07
CA CYS A 98 -17.86 -28.28 23.00
C CYS A 98 -17.81 -29.79 23.20
N VAL A 99 -18.82 -30.49 22.67
CA VAL A 99 -18.82 -31.95 22.74
C VAL A 99 -17.66 -32.48 21.90
N GLY A 100 -16.96 -33.47 22.44
CA GLY A 100 -15.82 -34.03 21.74
C GLY A 100 -16.23 -34.88 20.54
N TYR A 101 -15.45 -34.82 19.47
CA TYR A 101 -15.61 -35.72 18.33
C TYR A 101 -15.24 -37.14 18.77
N LEU A 102 -16.05 -38.12 18.38
CA LEU A 102 -15.84 -39.50 18.79
C LEU A 102 -14.54 -40.05 18.21
N VAL A 103 -13.92 -40.95 18.97
CA VAL A 103 -12.82 -41.79 18.52
C VAL A 103 -13.25 -43.25 18.59
N PRO A 104 -12.76 -44.14 17.72
CA PRO A 104 -13.29 -45.50 17.57
C PRO A 104 -13.41 -46.32 18.86
N GLU A 105 -12.53 -46.07 19.84
CA GLU A 105 -12.45 -46.82 21.10
C GLU A 105 -13.11 -46.13 22.31
N ALA A 106 -13.89 -45.05 22.11
CA ALA A 106 -14.55 -44.32 23.20
C ALA A 106 -15.91 -44.93 23.61
N GLU A 107 -16.09 -45.21 24.91
CA GLU A 107 -17.32 -45.80 25.47
C GLU A 107 -18.38 -44.73 25.84
N GLY A 108 -19.67 -45.01 25.60
CA GLY A 108 -20.81 -44.19 26.08
C GLY A 108 -21.72 -43.54 25.01
N HIS A 109 -21.49 -43.81 23.72
CA HIS A 109 -22.29 -43.28 22.60
C HIS A 109 -23.34 -44.27 22.03
N MET A 110 -23.26 -45.55 22.42
CA MET A 110 -24.20 -46.62 22.06
C MET A 110 -25.04 -47.02 23.28
N ASP A 111 -26.32 -47.34 23.07
CA ASP A 111 -27.19 -48.04 24.02
C ASP A 111 -27.48 -49.45 23.48
N GLY A 112 -26.66 -50.43 23.88
CA GLY A 112 -26.65 -51.76 23.28
C GLY A 112 -26.06 -51.74 21.85
N GLU A 113 -26.85 -52.11 20.84
CA GLU A 113 -26.48 -52.04 19.41
C GLU A 113 -27.06 -50.82 18.68
N MET A 114 -27.88 -50.00 19.36
CA MET A 114 -28.49 -48.82 18.74
C MET A 114 -27.81 -47.52 19.19
N PRO A 115 -27.68 -46.52 18.30
CA PRO A 115 -27.20 -45.19 18.67
C PRO A 115 -28.11 -44.60 19.74
N ARG A 116 -27.51 -44.04 20.79
CA ARG A 116 -28.28 -43.33 21.82
C ARG A 116 -29.01 -42.15 21.17
N MET A 117 -30.33 -42.08 21.28
CA MET A 117 -31.13 -40.98 20.73
C MET A 117 -31.34 -39.88 21.78
N VAL A 118 -31.27 -38.61 21.37
CA VAL A 118 -31.48 -37.45 22.26
C VAL A 118 -32.36 -36.40 21.59
N HIS A 119 -33.07 -35.64 22.41
CA HIS A 119 -33.73 -34.41 21.98
C HIS A 119 -32.75 -33.25 22.16
N THR A 120 -32.63 -32.37 21.17
CA THR A 120 -31.78 -31.18 21.27
C THR A 120 -32.60 -29.91 21.11
N PRO A 121 -32.10 -28.75 21.59
CA PRO A 121 -32.72 -27.45 21.29
C PRO A 121 -32.62 -27.04 19.81
N TRP A 122 -31.87 -27.80 18.98
CA TRP A 122 -31.53 -27.43 17.62
C TRP A 122 -32.33 -28.17 16.55
N SER A 123 -33.14 -29.15 16.95
CA SER A 123 -34.02 -29.98 16.11
C SER A 123 -35.27 -30.38 16.89
N ASP A 124 -36.44 -30.30 16.24
CA ASP A 124 -37.72 -30.72 16.82
C ASP A 124 -37.85 -32.26 16.90
N GLU A 125 -37.08 -33.00 16.08
CA GLU A 125 -37.06 -34.47 16.05
C GLU A 125 -35.90 -35.03 16.88
N ALA A 126 -36.15 -36.16 17.56
CA ALA A 126 -35.11 -36.91 18.26
C ALA A 126 -34.09 -37.41 17.23
N MET A 127 -32.81 -37.12 17.47
CA MET A 127 -31.73 -37.47 16.56
C MET A 127 -30.65 -38.27 17.28
N PRO A 128 -29.79 -39.00 16.55
CA PRO A 128 -28.65 -39.69 17.15
C PRO A 128 -27.80 -38.71 17.96
N PHE A 129 -27.34 -39.15 19.13
CA PHE A 129 -26.52 -38.36 20.05
C PHE A 129 -25.30 -37.72 19.37
N LEU A 130 -24.71 -38.43 18.41
CA LEU A 130 -23.58 -37.93 17.64
C LEU A 130 -23.95 -36.73 16.77
N GLU A 131 -25.01 -36.84 15.97
CA GLU A 131 -25.45 -35.77 15.07
C GLU A 131 -25.93 -34.54 15.87
N ALA A 132 -26.60 -34.78 17.00
CA ALA A 132 -26.96 -33.77 17.96
C ALA A 132 -25.74 -32.98 18.46
N ALA A 133 -24.74 -33.69 18.98
CA ALA A 133 -23.51 -33.11 19.52
C ALA A 133 -22.72 -32.33 18.46
N GLU A 134 -22.63 -32.87 17.24
CA GLU A 134 -21.95 -32.22 16.10
C GLU A 134 -22.70 -30.96 15.65
N MET A 135 -24.01 -31.03 15.49
CA MET A 135 -24.83 -29.87 15.11
C MET A 135 -24.74 -28.75 16.16
N GLY A 136 -24.77 -29.11 17.43
CA GLY A 136 -24.60 -28.18 18.54
C GLY A 136 -23.24 -27.51 18.58
N THR A 137 -22.20 -28.33 18.48
CA THR A 137 -20.81 -27.86 18.45
C THR A 137 -20.60 -26.91 17.28
N LYS A 138 -21.08 -27.26 16.09
CA LYS A 138 -21.01 -26.40 14.91
C LYS A 138 -21.73 -25.07 15.13
N LYS A 139 -23.01 -25.08 15.52
CA LYS A 139 -23.79 -23.84 15.76
C LYS A 139 -23.13 -22.95 16.81
N VAL A 140 -22.71 -23.52 17.94
CA VAL A 140 -22.15 -22.75 19.05
C VAL A 140 -20.77 -22.19 18.70
N ILE A 141 -19.93 -22.94 17.99
CA ILE A 141 -18.69 -22.40 17.46
C ILE A 141 -19.02 -21.28 16.49
N THR A 142 -19.81 -21.53 15.45
CA THR A 142 -20.15 -20.54 14.40
C THR A 142 -20.68 -19.23 14.99
N ASP A 143 -21.67 -19.30 15.88
CA ASP A 143 -22.45 -18.14 16.30
C ASP A 143 -21.92 -17.45 17.55
N HIS A 144 -21.11 -18.15 18.37
CA HIS A 144 -20.79 -17.68 19.72
C HIS A 144 -19.31 -17.72 20.11
N SER A 145 -18.39 -18.25 19.30
CA SER A 145 -16.95 -18.14 19.58
C SER A 145 -16.27 -17.03 18.79
N THR A 146 -15.39 -16.27 19.45
CA THR A 146 -14.47 -15.34 18.78
C THR A 146 -13.14 -16.00 18.43
N ILE A 147 -12.74 -17.02 19.21
CA ILE A 147 -11.49 -17.79 19.05
C ILE A 147 -11.79 -19.28 19.17
N GLY A 148 -11.11 -20.11 18.37
CA GLY A 148 -11.09 -21.57 18.53
C GLY A 148 -9.82 -22.06 19.25
N ILE A 149 -9.95 -23.08 20.10
CA ILE A 149 -8.82 -23.83 20.64
C ILE A 149 -9.11 -25.31 20.40
N VAL A 150 -8.33 -25.95 19.54
CA VAL A 150 -8.41 -27.39 19.30
C VAL A 150 -7.53 -28.09 20.32
N VAL A 151 -8.09 -28.98 21.14
CA VAL A 151 -7.31 -29.80 22.07
C VAL A 151 -7.25 -31.23 21.55
N THR A 152 -6.04 -31.68 21.24
CA THR A 152 -5.73 -33.02 20.77
C THR A 152 -4.64 -33.65 21.65
N THR A 153 -4.23 -34.89 21.37
CA THR A 153 -3.20 -35.58 22.17
C THR A 153 -2.33 -36.49 21.31
N ASP A 154 -1.09 -36.70 21.77
CA ASP A 154 -0.15 -37.73 21.29
C ASP A 154 -0.44 -39.12 21.88
N GLY A 155 -1.49 -39.26 22.69
CA GLY A 155 -1.90 -40.50 23.36
C GLY A 155 -1.26 -40.69 24.73
N THR A 156 -0.21 -39.95 25.08
CA THR A 156 0.55 -40.17 26.34
C THR A 156 -0.22 -39.83 27.61
N VAL A 157 -1.24 -38.98 27.51
CA VAL A 157 -2.10 -38.54 28.63
C VAL A 157 -3.39 -39.37 28.74
N THR A 158 -3.59 -40.32 27.83
CA THR A 158 -4.80 -41.16 27.76
C THR A 158 -4.42 -42.64 27.67
N GLU A 159 -5.43 -43.51 27.71
CA GLU A 159 -5.24 -44.95 27.48
C GLU A 159 -5.36 -45.32 25.99
N LEU A 160 -5.68 -44.36 25.12
CA LEU A 160 -5.88 -44.57 23.69
C LEU A 160 -4.63 -44.12 22.93
N SER A 161 -4.29 -44.85 21.87
CA SER A 161 -3.16 -44.49 21.00
C SER A 161 -3.46 -43.24 20.16
N ARG A 162 -2.41 -42.59 19.65
CA ARG A 162 -2.51 -41.40 18.80
C ARG A 162 -3.38 -41.64 17.56
N GLU A 163 -3.27 -42.81 16.95
CA GLU A 163 -3.93 -43.17 15.70
C GLU A 163 -5.45 -43.03 15.79
N ASN A 164 -6.03 -43.30 16.96
CA ASN A 164 -7.47 -43.15 17.22
C ASN A 164 -7.95 -41.69 17.13
N TYR A 165 -7.06 -40.72 17.31
CA TYR A 165 -7.41 -39.30 17.35
C TYR A 165 -7.25 -38.58 16.01
N ILE A 166 -6.51 -39.14 15.06
CA ILE A 166 -6.10 -38.46 13.82
C ILE A 166 -7.31 -38.07 12.97
N GLU A 167 -8.24 -38.99 12.71
CA GLU A 167 -9.42 -38.74 11.87
C GLU A 167 -10.32 -37.65 12.47
N ALA A 168 -10.60 -37.75 13.77
CA ALA A 168 -11.41 -36.77 14.49
C ALA A 168 -10.73 -35.39 14.56
N GLU A 169 -9.41 -35.36 14.73
CA GLU A 169 -8.61 -34.13 14.68
C GLU A 169 -8.65 -33.46 13.31
N GLU A 170 -8.37 -34.20 12.24
CA GLU A 170 -8.38 -33.69 10.86
C GLU A 170 -9.73 -33.05 10.53
N ARG A 171 -10.82 -33.72 10.90
CA ARG A 171 -12.17 -33.24 10.68
C ARG A 171 -12.44 -31.92 11.42
N VAL A 172 -12.09 -31.83 12.71
CA VAL A 172 -12.29 -30.60 13.51
C VAL A 172 -11.52 -29.43 12.91
N ILE A 173 -10.27 -29.66 12.53
CA ILE A 173 -9.39 -28.63 11.96
C ILE A 173 -9.97 -28.13 10.64
N GLN A 174 -10.44 -29.04 9.78
CA GLN A 174 -11.05 -28.66 8.51
C GLN A 174 -12.34 -27.84 8.72
N GLU A 175 -13.19 -28.24 9.64
CA GLU A 175 -14.42 -27.50 9.96
C GLU A 175 -14.11 -26.09 10.48
N LEU A 176 -13.09 -25.91 11.33
CA LEU A 176 -12.66 -24.58 11.79
C LEU A 176 -12.10 -23.71 10.67
N LYS A 177 -11.32 -24.30 9.75
CA LYS A 177 -10.82 -23.60 8.56
C LYS A 177 -11.94 -23.14 7.66
N ASP A 178 -12.91 -24.00 7.37
CA ASP A 178 -14.07 -23.68 6.53
C ASP A 178 -14.93 -22.56 7.15
N MET A 179 -14.94 -22.45 8.47
CA MET A 179 -15.61 -21.35 9.18
C MET A 179 -14.80 -20.03 9.22
N GLY A 180 -13.53 -20.04 8.79
CA GLY A 180 -12.67 -18.86 8.79
C GLY A 180 -12.38 -18.29 10.19
N LYS A 181 -12.48 -19.11 11.23
CA LYS A 181 -12.23 -18.66 12.62
C LYS A 181 -10.75 -18.79 12.97
N PRO A 182 -10.18 -17.83 13.71
CA PRO A 182 -8.81 -17.97 14.22
C PRO A 182 -8.76 -19.07 15.27
N PHE A 183 -7.83 -20.01 15.14
CA PHE A 183 -7.63 -21.07 16.13
C PHE A 183 -6.19 -21.53 16.23
N VAL A 184 -5.88 -22.17 17.36
CA VAL A 184 -4.60 -22.86 17.59
C VAL A 184 -4.86 -24.30 18.01
N ILE A 185 -3.85 -25.17 17.82
CA ILE A 185 -3.91 -26.57 18.22
C ILE A 185 -3.07 -26.75 19.49
N LEU A 186 -3.68 -27.24 20.55
CA LEU A 186 -2.99 -27.68 21.76
C LEU A 186 -2.77 -29.19 21.68
N LEU A 187 -1.51 -29.59 21.53
CA LEU A 187 -1.11 -30.99 21.62
C LEU A 187 -0.88 -31.33 23.09
N ASN A 188 -1.88 -31.95 23.71
CA ASN A 188 -1.80 -32.37 25.10
C ASN A 188 -0.94 -33.63 25.25
N THR A 189 0.19 -33.49 25.94
CA THR A 189 1.20 -34.54 26.11
C THR A 189 1.78 -34.55 27.52
N ALA A 190 2.19 -35.72 28.00
CA ALA A 190 2.93 -35.87 29.24
C ALA A 190 4.37 -35.37 29.12
N THR A 191 4.92 -35.27 27.89
CA THR A 191 6.32 -34.91 27.63
C THR A 191 6.48 -33.77 26.60
N PRO A 192 6.01 -32.53 26.89
CA PRO A 192 6.00 -31.41 25.94
C PRO A 192 7.36 -31.03 25.35
N TYR A 193 8.44 -31.31 26.08
CA TYR A 193 9.81 -30.93 25.72
C TYR A 193 10.63 -32.09 25.13
N SER A 194 9.99 -33.21 24.77
CA SER A 194 10.69 -34.34 24.16
C SER A 194 10.92 -34.14 22.66
N ASP A 195 12.02 -34.68 22.13
CA ASP A 195 12.35 -34.59 20.69
C ASP A 195 11.23 -35.20 19.83
N ALA A 196 10.64 -36.31 20.27
CA ALA A 196 9.51 -36.95 19.59
C ALA A 196 8.28 -36.04 19.48
N THR A 197 7.99 -35.27 20.55
CA THR A 197 6.90 -34.28 20.53
C THR A 197 7.24 -33.12 19.59
N ALA A 198 8.48 -32.64 19.59
CA ALA A 198 8.89 -31.55 18.70
C ALA A 198 8.76 -31.92 17.22
N ILE A 199 9.13 -33.15 16.84
CA ILE A 199 8.93 -33.68 15.48
C ILE A 199 7.44 -33.73 15.13
N LEU A 200 6.61 -34.28 16.03
CA LEU A 200 5.17 -34.38 15.81
C LEU A 200 4.51 -32.99 15.66
N VAL A 201 4.94 -32.01 16.45
CA VAL A 201 4.50 -30.62 16.33
C VAL A 201 4.81 -30.07 14.94
N GLN A 202 6.05 -30.24 14.47
CA GLN A 202 6.48 -29.77 13.15
C GLN A 202 5.66 -30.43 12.02
N ASP A 203 5.49 -31.76 12.08
CA ASP A 203 4.70 -32.50 11.09
C ASP A 203 3.24 -32.02 11.05
N MET A 204 2.65 -31.73 12.21
CA MET A 204 1.28 -31.22 12.32
C MET A 204 1.18 -29.76 11.85
N GLU A 205 2.15 -28.90 12.16
CA GLU A 205 2.18 -27.51 11.68
C GLU A 205 2.29 -27.46 10.15
N GLU A 206 3.14 -28.30 9.56
CA GLU A 206 3.27 -28.39 8.09
C GLU A 206 2.00 -28.92 7.44
N LYS A 207 1.41 -29.98 8.01
CA LYS A 207 0.18 -30.60 7.49
C LYS A 207 -1.03 -29.67 7.58
N TYR A 208 -1.20 -28.99 8.72
CA TYR A 208 -2.39 -28.21 8.99
C TYR A 208 -2.22 -26.72 8.71
N GLY A 209 -1.00 -26.18 8.58
CA GLY A 209 -0.78 -24.75 8.33
C GLY A 209 -1.25 -23.84 9.46
N VAL A 210 -1.32 -24.37 10.68
CA VAL A 210 -1.82 -23.71 11.90
C VAL A 210 -0.84 -24.05 13.04
N PRO A 211 -0.54 -23.10 13.95
CA PRO A 211 0.39 -23.32 15.06
C PRO A 211 -0.06 -24.43 16.00
N VAL A 212 0.88 -25.29 16.36
CA VAL A 212 0.68 -26.42 17.29
C VAL A 212 1.52 -26.20 18.53
N ILE A 213 0.86 -26.15 19.68
CA ILE A 213 1.47 -25.82 20.96
C ILE A 213 1.51 -27.09 21.82
N PRO A 214 2.69 -27.71 22.04
CA PRO A 214 2.80 -28.85 22.93
C PRO A 214 2.70 -28.40 24.38
N VAL A 215 1.71 -28.94 25.11
CA VAL A 215 1.49 -28.59 26.52
C VAL A 215 1.09 -29.80 27.34
N ASN A 216 1.43 -29.81 28.63
CA ASN A 216 0.79 -30.70 29.58
C ASN A 216 -0.39 -29.95 30.21
N VAL A 217 -1.59 -30.20 29.72
CA VAL A 217 -2.80 -29.46 30.15
C VAL A 217 -3.01 -29.57 31.66
N ALA A 218 -2.67 -30.71 32.27
CA ALA A 218 -2.84 -30.90 33.71
C ALA A 218 -1.87 -30.05 34.55
N GLN A 219 -0.75 -29.60 33.97
CA GLN A 219 0.33 -28.86 34.64
C GLN A 219 0.53 -27.44 34.08
N LEU A 220 -0.48 -26.88 33.40
CA LEU A 220 -0.42 -25.52 32.86
C LEU A 220 -0.10 -24.49 33.93
N LYS A 221 0.65 -23.47 33.50
CA LYS A 221 0.97 -22.26 34.26
C LYS A 221 0.35 -21.03 33.58
N ALA A 222 0.32 -19.91 34.29
CA ALA A 222 -0.18 -18.65 33.74
C ALA A 222 0.59 -18.20 32.48
N ASP A 223 1.91 -18.43 32.44
CA ASP A 223 2.75 -18.10 31.28
C ASP A 223 2.38 -18.95 30.04
N ASP A 224 1.99 -20.21 30.23
CA ASP A 224 1.54 -21.07 29.13
C ASP A 224 0.23 -20.53 28.52
N ILE A 225 -0.70 -20.07 29.34
CA ILE A 225 -1.94 -19.44 28.88
C ILE A 225 -1.64 -18.16 28.09
N LYS A 226 -0.72 -17.33 28.60
CA LYS A 226 -0.30 -16.11 27.92
C LYS A 226 0.27 -16.42 26.53
N MET A 227 1.13 -17.43 26.42
CA MET A 227 1.69 -17.89 25.15
C MET A 227 0.59 -18.41 24.20
N ILE A 228 -0.39 -19.17 24.70
CA ILE A 228 -1.52 -19.65 23.89
C ILE A 228 -2.32 -18.47 23.31
N LEU A 229 -2.66 -17.48 24.14
CA LEU A 229 -3.38 -16.28 23.68
C LEU A 229 -2.54 -15.46 22.69
N GLU A 230 -1.23 -15.37 22.89
CA GLU A 230 -0.30 -14.74 21.95
C GLU A 230 -0.36 -15.40 20.57
N ARG A 231 -0.23 -16.74 20.52
CA ARG A 231 -0.28 -17.47 19.25
C ARG A 231 -1.62 -17.33 18.55
N VAL A 232 -2.72 -17.35 19.31
CA VAL A 232 -4.06 -17.08 18.78
C VAL A 232 -4.14 -15.70 18.14
N LEU A 233 -3.52 -14.67 18.72
CA LEU A 233 -3.57 -13.31 18.17
C LEU A 233 -3.02 -13.23 16.75
N TYR A 234 -1.94 -13.96 16.47
CA TYR A 234 -1.34 -14.01 15.14
C TYR A 234 -2.18 -14.76 14.10
N GLU A 235 -3.13 -15.59 14.54
CA GLU A 235 -4.06 -16.32 13.66
C GLU A 235 -5.30 -15.51 13.28
N PHE A 236 -5.50 -14.32 13.85
CA PHE A 236 -6.61 -13.47 13.44
C PHE A 236 -6.46 -13.02 11.98
N PRO A 237 -7.60 -12.91 11.25
CA PRO A 237 -7.58 -12.35 9.91
C PRO A 237 -7.00 -10.95 9.90
N MET A 238 -6.11 -10.66 8.97
CA MET A 238 -5.55 -9.33 8.85
C MET A 238 -6.61 -8.33 8.40
N ARG A 239 -6.58 -7.12 8.97
CA ARG A 239 -7.48 -6.03 8.59
C ARG A 239 -6.81 -5.04 7.65
N GLU A 240 -5.54 -4.76 7.88
CA GLU A 240 -4.84 -3.68 7.19
C GLU A 240 -3.34 -3.99 7.05
N ILE A 241 -2.76 -3.63 5.91
CA ILE A 241 -1.31 -3.53 5.74
C ILE A 241 -0.98 -2.10 5.37
N ARG A 242 -0.10 -1.46 6.14
CA ARG A 242 0.34 -0.09 5.95
C ARG A 242 1.73 -0.09 5.35
N PHE A 243 1.87 0.43 4.14
CA PHE A 243 3.16 0.52 3.46
C PHE A 243 3.73 1.92 3.61
N TYR A 244 5.00 2.00 4.03
CA TYR A 244 5.73 3.26 4.16
C TYR A 244 6.82 3.31 3.10
N PHE A 245 6.76 4.35 2.27
CA PHE A 245 7.73 4.62 1.22
C PHE A 245 8.01 6.13 1.10
N PRO A 246 9.09 6.55 0.43
CA PRO A 246 9.39 7.95 0.22
C PRO A 246 8.28 8.68 -0.56
N GLY A 247 7.91 9.89 -0.11
CA GLY A 247 6.83 10.67 -0.71
C GLY A 247 7.04 11.09 -2.17
N TRP A 248 8.28 11.05 -2.69
CA TRP A 248 8.52 11.33 -4.12
C TRP A 248 7.87 10.27 -5.04
N VAL A 249 7.60 9.06 -4.54
CA VAL A 249 6.89 8.03 -5.31
C VAL A 249 5.44 8.48 -5.58
N GLU A 250 4.84 9.25 -4.67
CA GLU A 250 3.47 9.75 -4.82
C GLU A 250 3.35 10.77 -5.96
N THR A 251 4.42 11.51 -6.25
CA THR A 251 4.42 12.56 -7.28
C THR A 251 4.49 12.01 -8.71
N LEU A 252 4.68 10.70 -8.88
CA LEU A 252 4.70 10.07 -10.20
C LEU A 252 3.28 9.97 -10.77
N GLU A 253 3.15 9.97 -12.09
CA GLU A 253 1.86 9.71 -12.75
C GLU A 253 1.41 8.26 -12.51
N ASP A 254 0.10 8.02 -12.48
CA ASP A 254 -0.46 6.68 -12.18
C ASP A 254 -0.09 5.62 -13.22
N ASP A 255 0.25 6.04 -14.44
CA ASP A 255 0.70 5.16 -15.51
C ASP A 255 2.20 4.83 -15.45
N HIS A 256 2.96 5.48 -14.55
CA HIS A 256 4.40 5.30 -14.40
C HIS A 256 4.74 3.85 -14.01
N TRP A 257 5.78 3.31 -14.65
CA TRP A 257 6.18 1.90 -14.49
C TRP A 257 6.44 1.52 -13.03
N LEU A 258 7.11 2.37 -12.25
CA LEU A 258 7.40 2.11 -10.84
C LEU A 258 6.11 1.94 -10.00
N LYS A 259 5.12 2.83 -10.19
CA LYS A 259 3.85 2.74 -9.46
C LYS A 259 3.09 1.46 -9.82
N LYS A 260 3.02 1.12 -11.11
CA LYS A 260 2.39 -0.12 -11.59
C LYS A 260 3.05 -1.35 -10.96
N SER A 261 4.37 -1.45 -11.05
CA SER A 261 5.13 -2.57 -10.48
C SER A 261 5.00 -2.68 -8.97
N LEU A 262 4.94 -1.54 -8.27
CA LEU A 262 4.69 -1.51 -6.83
C LEU A 262 3.28 -2.06 -6.53
N VAL A 263 2.24 -1.52 -7.16
CA VAL A 263 0.85 -1.97 -6.97
C VAL A 263 0.67 -3.45 -7.26
N GLU A 264 1.31 -3.97 -8.32
CA GLU A 264 1.31 -5.41 -8.62
C GLU A 264 1.96 -6.23 -7.50
N GLY A 265 3.14 -5.82 -7.01
CA GLY A 265 3.80 -6.46 -5.88
C GLY A 265 2.97 -6.41 -4.59
N LEU A 266 2.25 -5.31 -4.33
CA LEU A 266 1.35 -5.20 -3.18
C LEU A 266 0.15 -6.15 -3.30
N LYS A 267 -0.44 -6.30 -4.49
CA LYS A 267 -1.52 -7.27 -4.74
C LYS A 267 -1.08 -8.70 -4.49
N GLU A 268 0.13 -9.07 -4.95
CA GLU A 268 0.69 -10.41 -4.70
C GLU A 268 0.82 -10.74 -3.21
N ILE A 269 1.07 -9.73 -2.35
CA ILE A 269 1.07 -9.92 -0.88
C ILE A 269 -0.33 -10.12 -0.37
N MET A 270 -1.27 -9.26 -0.79
CA MET A 270 -2.66 -9.35 -0.35
C MET A 270 -3.29 -10.71 -0.67
N ASP A 271 -2.91 -11.33 -1.80
CA ASP A 271 -3.39 -12.67 -2.18
C ASP A 271 -2.79 -13.81 -1.33
N LYS A 272 -1.68 -13.55 -0.61
CA LYS A 272 -0.95 -14.58 0.17
C LYS A 272 -1.07 -14.39 1.67
N ALA A 273 -1.50 -13.22 2.13
CA ALA A 273 -1.49 -12.87 3.54
C ALA A 273 -2.93 -12.70 4.04
N ASP A 274 -3.52 -13.80 4.52
CA ASP A 274 -4.84 -13.80 5.14
C ASP A 274 -4.77 -13.49 6.64
N ARG A 275 -3.71 -13.94 7.32
CA ARG A 275 -3.49 -13.77 8.76
C ARG A 275 -2.26 -12.94 9.05
N LEU A 276 -2.16 -12.42 10.28
CA LEU A 276 -0.98 -11.68 10.73
C LEU A 276 0.31 -12.52 10.67
N ALA A 277 0.22 -13.83 10.92
CA ALA A 277 1.33 -14.76 10.80
C ALA A 277 1.90 -14.86 9.37
N ASP A 278 1.05 -14.69 8.35
CA ASP A 278 1.42 -14.92 6.95
C ASP A 278 2.25 -13.76 6.37
N VAL A 279 2.13 -12.55 6.94
CA VAL A 279 2.75 -11.32 6.41
C VAL A 279 4.27 -11.44 6.29
N SER A 280 4.92 -12.02 7.30
CA SER A 280 6.39 -12.12 7.32
C SER A 280 6.93 -12.93 6.14
N ASN A 281 6.20 -13.95 5.70
CA ASN A 281 6.57 -14.75 4.54
C ASN A 281 6.12 -14.08 3.23
N ALA A 282 4.97 -13.41 3.23
CA ALA A 282 4.44 -12.73 2.04
C ALA A 282 5.35 -11.58 1.58
N ILE A 283 5.93 -10.81 2.51
CA ILE A 283 6.81 -9.66 2.17
C ILE A 283 8.12 -10.07 1.49
N VAL A 284 8.58 -11.31 1.66
CA VAL A 284 9.79 -11.82 0.99
C VAL A 284 9.64 -11.78 -0.54
N GLY A 285 8.40 -11.92 -1.04
CA GLY A 285 8.11 -11.77 -2.47
C GLY A 285 8.44 -10.38 -3.02
N LEU A 286 8.22 -9.31 -2.23
CA LEU A 286 8.56 -7.94 -2.64
C LEU A 286 10.07 -7.70 -2.67
N GLU A 287 10.85 -8.35 -1.79
CA GLU A 287 12.32 -8.19 -1.78
C GLU A 287 12.97 -8.63 -3.09
N SER A 288 12.30 -9.48 -3.87
CA SER A 288 12.80 -9.95 -5.16
C SER A 288 12.73 -8.90 -6.29
N LYS A 289 12.07 -7.75 -6.08
CA LYS A 289 11.90 -6.73 -7.12
C LYS A 289 13.13 -5.81 -7.18
N ASP A 290 13.69 -5.61 -8.37
CA ASP A 290 14.95 -4.88 -8.61
C ASP A 290 14.98 -3.42 -8.12
N PHE A 291 13.82 -2.78 -7.97
CA PHE A 291 13.71 -1.38 -7.52
C PHE A 291 13.69 -1.24 -5.99
N LEU A 292 13.57 -2.35 -5.25
CA LEU A 292 13.59 -2.37 -3.79
C LEU A 292 14.94 -2.89 -3.30
N LYS A 293 15.52 -2.17 -2.35
CA LYS A 293 16.74 -2.55 -1.64
C LYS A 293 16.46 -3.39 -0.40
N LYS A 294 15.35 -3.09 0.29
CA LYS A 294 14.95 -3.78 1.52
C LYS A 294 13.46 -3.65 1.76
N VAL A 295 12.85 -4.73 2.23
CA VAL A 295 11.47 -4.76 2.72
C VAL A 295 11.47 -5.40 4.09
N PHE A 296 10.92 -4.76 5.10
CA PHE A 296 10.80 -5.39 6.41
C PHE A 296 9.53 -4.94 7.10
N SER A 297 8.96 -5.87 7.88
CA SER A 297 7.90 -5.56 8.84
C SER A 297 8.53 -4.70 9.94
N ASP A 298 8.13 -3.44 10.02
CA ASP A 298 8.60 -2.50 11.03
C ASP A 298 7.86 -2.76 12.35
N ARG A 299 6.53 -2.95 12.26
CA ARG A 299 5.67 -3.12 13.44
C ARG A 299 4.47 -4.01 13.13
N ILE A 300 4.19 -4.96 14.02
CA ILE A 300 2.94 -5.72 14.01
C ILE A 300 2.07 -5.17 15.13
N LEU A 301 0.80 -4.90 14.83
CA LEU A 301 -0.21 -4.38 15.76
C LEU A 301 -1.34 -5.42 15.88
N PRO A 302 -1.20 -6.46 16.72
CA PRO A 302 -2.17 -7.56 16.78
C PRO A 302 -3.56 -7.12 17.21
N GLY A 303 -3.67 -6.11 18.09
CA GLY A 303 -4.95 -5.55 18.52
C GLY A 303 -5.74 -4.91 17.38
N GLU A 304 -5.09 -4.07 16.59
CA GLU A 304 -5.68 -3.47 15.38
C GLU A 304 -5.87 -4.52 14.27
N GLY A 305 -5.06 -5.57 14.25
CA GLY A 305 -4.90 -6.49 13.12
C GLY A 305 -4.23 -5.82 11.93
N ALA A 306 -3.27 -4.94 12.22
CA ALA A 306 -2.53 -4.17 11.22
C ALA A 306 -1.04 -4.53 11.24
N VAL A 307 -0.39 -4.43 10.08
CA VAL A 307 1.07 -4.55 9.96
C VAL A 307 1.63 -3.33 9.23
N ASP A 308 2.64 -2.72 9.82
CA ASP A 308 3.44 -1.66 9.21
C ASP A 308 4.65 -2.26 8.48
N VAL A 309 4.74 -2.03 7.18
CA VAL A 309 5.80 -2.51 6.29
C VAL A 309 6.55 -1.32 5.71
N ALA A 310 7.86 -1.27 5.97
CA ALA A 310 8.73 -0.22 5.42
C ALA A 310 9.39 -0.70 4.12
N LEU A 311 9.28 0.11 3.07
CA LEU A 311 9.87 -0.12 1.75
C LEU A 311 11.05 0.82 1.53
N THR A 312 12.24 0.25 1.36
CA THR A 312 13.44 0.99 1.00
C THR A 312 13.75 0.75 -0.47
N PHE A 313 13.73 1.81 -1.28
CA PHE A 313 14.08 1.76 -2.69
C PHE A 313 15.60 1.73 -2.87
N ASP A 314 16.03 1.32 -4.06
CA ASP A 314 17.44 1.43 -4.44
C ASP A 314 17.93 2.89 -4.39
N ASP A 315 19.17 3.08 -3.93
CA ASP A 315 19.74 4.41 -3.65
C ASP A 315 19.82 5.28 -4.93
N GLY A 316 19.94 4.65 -6.12
CA GLY A 316 20.01 5.35 -7.41
C GLY A 316 18.65 5.61 -8.06
N LEU A 317 17.58 4.97 -7.59
CA LEU A 317 16.29 4.97 -8.25
C LEU A 317 15.65 6.37 -8.29
N PHE A 318 15.79 7.13 -7.20
CA PHE A 318 15.28 8.51 -7.14
C PHE A 318 15.86 9.38 -8.26
N TYR A 319 17.18 9.32 -8.46
CA TYR A 319 17.88 10.11 -9.48
C TYR A 319 17.54 9.66 -10.91
N ARG A 320 17.42 8.35 -11.10
CA ARG A 320 16.98 7.79 -12.38
C ARG A 320 15.59 8.31 -12.76
N ILE A 321 14.63 8.23 -11.84
CA ILE A 321 13.26 8.68 -12.07
C ILE A 321 13.20 10.19 -12.27
N LEU A 322 13.97 10.96 -11.50
CA LEU A 322 14.06 12.39 -11.70
C LEU A 322 14.60 12.72 -13.09
N SER A 323 15.66 12.03 -13.54
CA SER A 323 16.23 12.18 -14.88
C SER A 323 15.22 11.86 -15.99
N GLU A 324 14.47 10.77 -15.84
CA GLU A 324 13.39 10.36 -16.75
C GLU A 324 12.28 11.43 -16.81
N THR A 325 11.96 12.06 -15.67
CA THR A 325 10.88 13.05 -15.56
C THR A 325 11.24 14.41 -16.15
N VAL A 326 12.48 14.88 -15.93
CA VAL A 326 12.91 16.21 -16.40
C VAL A 326 13.63 16.20 -17.74
N ASP A 327 13.86 15.02 -18.32
CA ASP A 327 14.64 14.80 -19.54
C ASP A 327 16.05 15.44 -19.48
N LEU A 328 16.68 15.33 -18.31
CA LEU A 328 18.04 15.83 -18.05
C LEU A 328 18.81 14.80 -17.22
N PRO A 329 20.10 14.56 -17.51
CA PRO A 329 20.90 13.60 -16.76
C PRO A 329 21.18 14.12 -15.34
N ILE A 330 20.55 13.50 -14.35
CA ILE A 330 20.77 13.76 -12.92
C ILE A 330 21.22 12.45 -12.27
N GLU A 331 22.52 12.32 -12.02
CA GLU A 331 23.09 11.07 -11.48
C GLU A 331 23.19 11.05 -9.96
N ASN A 332 23.20 12.21 -9.31
CA ASN A 332 23.42 12.36 -7.86
C ASN A 332 23.00 13.76 -7.36
N ASP A 333 23.14 13.98 -6.04
CA ASP A 333 22.86 15.26 -5.36
C ASP A 333 23.60 16.46 -5.98
N TYR A 334 24.86 16.28 -6.41
CA TYR A 334 25.63 17.36 -7.02
C TYR A 334 25.04 17.76 -8.38
N ALA A 335 24.72 16.78 -9.22
CA ALA A 335 24.06 17.00 -10.50
C ALA A 335 22.68 17.65 -10.31
N LEU A 336 21.93 17.23 -9.29
CA LEU A 336 20.63 17.81 -8.94
C LEU A 336 20.74 19.29 -8.57
N ILE A 337 21.62 19.63 -7.63
CA ILE A 337 21.84 21.02 -7.18
C ILE A 337 22.32 21.90 -8.35
N SER A 338 23.24 21.38 -9.16
CA SER A 338 23.74 22.08 -10.35
C SER A 338 22.62 22.36 -11.35
N THR A 339 21.77 21.37 -11.61
CA THR A 339 20.63 21.50 -12.52
C THR A 339 19.60 22.50 -12.00
N ILE A 340 19.23 22.43 -10.71
CA ILE A 340 18.30 23.39 -10.11
C ILE A 340 18.86 24.82 -10.17
N ARG A 341 20.16 24.99 -9.93
CA ARG A 341 20.80 26.30 -10.03
C ARG A 341 20.76 26.84 -11.47
N MET A 342 21.12 26.01 -12.44
CA MET A 342 21.06 26.36 -13.86
C MET A 342 19.62 26.71 -14.29
N LEU A 343 18.62 25.92 -13.88
CA LEU A 343 17.21 26.19 -14.16
C LEU A 343 16.74 27.48 -13.49
N SER A 344 17.18 27.76 -12.26
CA SER A 344 16.85 29.00 -11.55
C SER A 344 17.48 30.23 -12.23
N GLU A 345 18.73 30.14 -12.67
CA GLU A 345 19.40 31.23 -13.41
C GLU A 345 18.72 31.45 -14.76
N THR A 346 18.45 30.38 -15.51
CA THR A 346 17.74 30.42 -16.79
C THR A 346 16.33 31.00 -16.64
N LYS A 347 15.58 30.59 -15.61
CA LYS A 347 14.23 31.10 -15.34
C LYS A 347 14.23 32.60 -15.08
N LYS A 348 15.20 33.12 -14.32
CA LYS A 348 15.30 34.57 -14.07
C LYS A 348 15.51 35.35 -15.36
N GLU A 349 16.37 34.87 -16.27
CA GLU A 349 16.59 35.53 -17.56
C GLU A 349 15.38 35.38 -18.49
N TYR A 350 14.72 34.21 -18.51
CA TYR A 350 13.49 34.00 -19.25
C TYR A 350 12.36 34.90 -18.76
N ASP A 351 12.16 35.03 -17.46
CA ASP A 351 11.10 35.85 -16.85
C ASP A 351 11.22 37.33 -17.25
N LYS A 352 12.44 37.85 -17.47
CA LYS A 352 12.66 39.22 -17.99
C LYS A 352 12.07 39.39 -19.39
N ILE A 353 12.21 38.39 -20.26
CA ILE A 353 11.82 38.48 -21.67
C ILE A 353 10.42 37.92 -21.95
N ALA A 354 9.86 37.11 -21.05
CA ALA A 354 8.60 36.39 -21.25
C ALA A 354 7.43 37.30 -21.62
N THR A 355 7.30 38.44 -20.94
CA THR A 355 6.25 39.43 -21.22
C THR A 355 6.39 40.02 -22.63
N ALA A 356 7.62 40.38 -23.02
CA ALA A 356 7.90 40.92 -24.33
C ALA A 356 7.64 39.89 -25.44
N LEU A 357 8.02 38.62 -25.24
CA LEU A 357 7.74 37.53 -26.18
C LEU A 357 6.24 37.34 -26.41
N ASN A 358 5.42 37.38 -25.36
CA ASN A 358 3.97 37.30 -25.49
C ASN A 358 3.38 38.49 -26.25
N ASP A 359 3.93 39.68 -26.03
CA ASP A 359 3.53 40.89 -26.76
C ASP A 359 3.89 40.82 -28.25
N VAL A 360 5.08 40.33 -28.60
CA VAL A 360 5.49 40.11 -30.00
C VAL A 360 4.53 39.15 -30.70
N LYS A 361 4.18 38.04 -30.04
CA LYS A 361 3.24 37.05 -30.61
C LYS A 361 1.87 37.66 -30.90
N ARG A 362 1.39 38.57 -30.04
CA ARG A 362 0.04 39.16 -30.14
C ARG A 362 -0.05 40.34 -31.10
N LYS A 363 0.89 41.28 -31.07
CA LYS A 363 0.82 42.56 -31.81
C LYS A 363 2.02 42.84 -32.72
N GLY A 364 2.93 41.89 -32.85
CA GLY A 364 4.13 41.99 -33.70
C GLY A 364 5.29 42.79 -33.10
N TYR A 365 5.12 43.32 -31.89
CA TYR A 365 6.14 44.14 -31.23
C TYR A 365 6.10 43.95 -29.71
N GLY A 366 7.23 43.68 -29.08
CA GLY A 366 7.35 43.57 -27.63
C GLY A 366 8.59 44.26 -27.12
N VAL A 367 8.51 44.75 -25.88
CA VAL A 367 9.58 45.54 -25.27
C VAL A 367 9.93 44.94 -23.92
N VAL A 368 11.21 44.63 -23.75
CA VAL A 368 11.80 44.33 -22.44
C VAL A 368 12.26 45.64 -21.86
N THR A 369 11.62 46.09 -20.79
CA THR A 369 12.01 47.29 -20.07
C THR A 369 13.17 47.00 -19.13
N PRO A 370 14.14 47.91 -18.98
CA PRO A 370 15.24 47.74 -18.03
C PRO A 370 14.69 47.57 -16.62
N VAL A 371 15.26 46.62 -15.88
CA VAL A 371 14.91 46.45 -14.47
C VAL A 371 15.51 47.63 -13.69
N PHE A 372 14.89 48.08 -12.59
CA PHE A 372 15.36 49.25 -11.84
C PHE A 372 16.85 49.20 -11.46
N ASN A 373 17.37 48.00 -11.17
CA ASN A 373 18.77 47.77 -10.81
C ASN A 373 19.75 47.92 -12.00
N GLU A 374 19.24 47.91 -13.24
CA GLU A 374 19.98 48.11 -14.48
C GLU A 374 19.94 49.58 -14.93
N ILE A 375 19.15 50.43 -14.26
CA ILE A 375 19.05 51.86 -14.56
C ILE A 375 20.18 52.60 -13.84
N VAL A 376 21.05 53.26 -14.61
CA VAL A 376 22.14 54.09 -14.10
C VAL A 376 21.68 55.55 -14.01
N LEU A 377 21.69 56.11 -12.80
CA LEU A 377 21.42 57.53 -12.56
C LEU A 377 22.71 58.34 -12.74
N GLU A 378 22.71 59.29 -13.67
CA GLU A 378 23.82 60.24 -13.83
C GLU A 378 23.82 61.26 -12.70
N LYS A 379 24.98 61.91 -12.48
CA LYS A 379 25.11 62.94 -11.43
C LYS A 379 24.07 64.06 -11.65
N PRO A 380 23.31 64.45 -10.61
CA PRO A 380 22.34 65.53 -10.74
C PRO A 380 23.00 66.87 -11.09
N GLU A 381 22.46 67.58 -12.07
CA GLU A 381 22.95 68.89 -12.48
C GLU A 381 21.95 69.98 -12.06
N VAL A 382 22.43 71.03 -11.40
CA VAL A 382 21.59 72.19 -11.07
C VAL A 382 21.49 73.08 -12.30
N PHE A 383 20.27 73.41 -12.71
CA PHE A 383 20.04 74.39 -13.77
C PHE A 383 19.18 75.54 -13.26
N LYS A 384 19.31 76.71 -13.89
CA LYS A 384 18.59 77.92 -13.52
C LYS A 384 17.66 78.32 -14.66
N GLN A 385 16.39 78.55 -14.37
CA GLN A 385 15.40 79.05 -15.31
C GLN A 385 14.73 80.30 -14.72
N GLY A 386 15.14 81.47 -15.20
CA GLY A 386 14.72 82.75 -14.64
C GLY A 386 15.20 82.94 -13.19
N SER A 387 14.27 83.12 -12.25
CA SER A 387 14.54 83.28 -10.81
C SER A 387 14.56 81.97 -10.02
N ARG A 388 14.28 80.82 -10.64
CA ARG A 388 14.18 79.52 -9.94
C ARG A 388 15.36 78.60 -10.30
N TYR A 389 15.76 77.80 -9.32
CA TYR A 389 16.74 76.72 -9.49
C TYR A 389 16.00 75.39 -9.54
N GLY A 390 16.41 74.52 -10.46
CA GLY A 390 15.90 73.16 -10.61
C GLY A 390 17.06 72.16 -10.61
N ILE A 391 16.73 70.89 -10.39
CA ILE A 391 17.67 69.78 -10.47
C ILE A 391 17.29 68.95 -11.71
N LYS A 392 18.25 68.74 -12.61
CA LYS A 392 18.12 67.86 -13.76
C LYS A 392 18.65 66.48 -13.36
N LEU A 393 17.76 65.50 -13.35
CA LEU A 393 18.08 64.09 -13.17
C LEU A 393 18.05 63.42 -14.54
N LYS A 394 19.11 62.68 -14.87
CA LYS A 394 19.16 61.82 -16.06
C LYS A 394 19.36 60.39 -15.62
N ALA A 395 18.53 59.49 -16.13
CA ALA A 395 18.64 58.06 -15.90
C ALA A 395 18.83 57.39 -17.27
N LYS A 396 19.74 56.43 -17.34
CA LYS A 396 20.00 55.64 -18.54
C LYS A 396 19.69 54.17 -18.23
N GLY A 397 18.84 53.55 -19.05
CA GLY A 397 18.56 52.13 -19.00
C GLY A 397 18.51 51.56 -20.41
N GLU A 398 18.87 50.29 -20.55
CA GLU A 398 18.85 49.59 -21.84
C GLU A 398 17.54 48.82 -21.99
N SER A 399 16.89 48.97 -23.13
CA SER A 399 15.63 48.28 -23.45
C SER A 399 15.83 47.40 -24.67
N ILE A 400 15.29 46.19 -24.63
CA ILE A 400 15.36 45.25 -25.76
C ILE A 400 14.02 45.28 -26.48
N HIS A 401 14.06 45.52 -27.78
CA HIS A 401 12.87 45.52 -28.64
C HIS A 401 12.88 44.27 -29.49
N LEU A 402 11.82 43.47 -29.35
CA LEU A 402 11.58 42.27 -30.14
C LEU A 402 10.54 42.62 -31.22
N ILE A 403 10.82 42.25 -32.46
CA ILE A 403 9.99 42.60 -33.63
C ILE A 403 9.67 41.33 -34.38
N LYS A 404 8.38 41.09 -34.65
CA LYS A 404 7.94 40.01 -35.53
C LYS A 404 8.05 40.50 -36.97
N ALA A 405 8.72 39.73 -37.82
CA ALA A 405 8.75 39.94 -39.26
C ALA A 405 8.28 38.67 -39.97
N ASP A 406 7.33 38.82 -40.88
CA ASP A 406 6.84 37.71 -41.70
C ASP A 406 7.77 37.59 -42.94
N VAL A 407 8.23 36.37 -43.22
CA VAL A 407 9.10 36.07 -44.36
C VAL A 407 8.34 35.20 -45.34
N GLU A 408 8.08 35.74 -46.52
CA GLU A 408 7.41 35.01 -47.60
C GLU A 408 8.45 34.49 -48.58
N THR A 409 8.37 33.20 -48.93
CA THR A 409 9.22 32.57 -49.95
C THR A 409 8.33 31.87 -50.97
N GLU A 410 8.59 32.14 -52.24
CA GLU A 410 7.98 31.45 -53.36
C GLU A 410 9.01 30.49 -53.97
N VAL A 411 8.59 29.27 -54.28
CA VAL A 411 9.39 28.27 -54.99
C VAL A 411 8.68 27.95 -56.30
N SER A 412 9.32 28.25 -57.43
CA SER A 412 8.76 28.02 -58.78
C SER A 412 9.61 26.95 -59.49
N PRO A 413 9.40 25.65 -59.20
CA PRO A 413 10.16 24.59 -59.85
C PRO A 413 9.78 24.49 -61.34
N ILE A 414 10.76 24.23 -62.20
CA ILE A 414 10.52 24.08 -63.65
C ILE A 414 10.16 22.62 -63.93
N ILE A 415 8.91 22.34 -64.27
CA ILE A 415 8.37 20.99 -64.45
C ILE A 415 8.20 20.69 -65.94
N GLY A 416 9.29 20.32 -66.61
CA GLY A 416 9.25 19.71 -67.94
C GLY A 416 8.40 20.45 -69.00
N ASN A 417 7.58 19.69 -69.73
CA ASN A 417 6.66 20.21 -70.76
C ASN A 417 5.24 20.47 -70.21
N GLU A 418 4.35 21.07 -71.01
CA GLU A 418 3.02 21.50 -70.56
C GLU A 418 2.15 20.33 -70.04
N GLU A 419 2.25 19.16 -70.66
CA GLU A 419 1.46 17.98 -70.30
C GLU A 419 1.90 17.43 -68.94
N GLN A 420 3.22 17.36 -68.71
CA GLN A 420 3.82 16.95 -67.42
C GLN A 420 3.51 17.95 -66.30
N SER A 421 3.48 19.25 -66.60
CA SER A 421 3.12 20.28 -65.63
C SER A 421 1.65 20.16 -65.17
N ARG A 422 0.72 19.85 -66.08
CA ARG A 422 -0.71 19.69 -65.73
C ARG A 422 -0.95 18.45 -64.87
N GLU A 423 -0.40 17.31 -65.27
CA GLU A 423 -0.51 16.07 -64.49
C GLU A 423 0.07 16.24 -63.08
N PHE A 424 1.18 16.97 -62.94
CA PHE A 424 1.76 17.27 -61.64
C PHE A 424 0.87 18.16 -60.78
N ILE A 425 0.26 19.21 -61.35
CA ILE A 425 -0.65 20.10 -60.62
C ILE A 425 -1.89 19.33 -60.15
N ASP A 426 -2.48 18.50 -61.02
CA ASP A 426 -3.68 17.72 -60.68
C ASP A 426 -3.40 16.73 -59.54
N ASN A 427 -2.23 16.07 -59.56
CA ASN A 427 -1.78 15.20 -58.47
C ASN A 427 -1.53 15.98 -57.17
N LEU A 428 -0.93 17.17 -57.26
CA LEU A 428 -0.64 18.00 -56.09
C LEU A 428 -1.91 18.54 -55.42
N ILE A 429 -2.94 18.86 -56.21
CA ILE A 429 -4.27 19.24 -55.69
C ILE A 429 -4.95 18.04 -55.02
N ALA A 430 -4.90 16.86 -55.64
CA ALA A 430 -5.46 15.63 -55.05
C ALA A 430 -4.77 15.24 -53.74
N ASP A 431 -3.45 15.38 -53.67
CA ASP A 431 -2.67 15.14 -52.45
C ASP A 431 -2.97 16.20 -51.38
N TYR A 432 -3.22 17.46 -51.75
CA TYR A 432 -3.61 18.53 -50.82
C TYR A 432 -4.97 18.27 -50.18
N GLU A 433 -5.94 17.82 -50.98
CA GLU A 433 -7.30 17.56 -50.51
C GLU A 433 -7.39 16.31 -49.63
N SER A 434 -6.52 15.33 -49.84
CA SER A 434 -6.49 14.10 -49.05
C SER A 434 -5.66 14.23 -47.78
N GLU A 435 -4.41 14.69 -47.87
CA GLU A 435 -3.48 14.82 -46.75
C GLU A 435 -2.52 16.01 -46.94
N PRO A 436 -2.89 17.21 -46.44
CA PRO A 436 -2.13 18.44 -46.64
C PRO A 436 -0.65 18.38 -46.21
N GLU A 437 -0.32 17.54 -45.23
CA GLU A 437 1.05 17.42 -44.71
C GLU A 437 1.99 16.68 -45.66
N LYS A 438 1.48 15.76 -46.49
CA LYS A 438 2.30 14.95 -47.42
C LYS A 438 2.93 15.79 -48.54
N ILE A 439 2.39 16.96 -48.82
CA ILE A 439 2.92 17.86 -49.86
C ILE A 439 4.34 18.34 -49.55
N TRP A 440 4.69 18.45 -48.27
CA TRP A 440 6.02 18.85 -47.85
C TRP A 440 7.10 17.82 -48.19
N ASP A 441 6.71 16.56 -48.34
CA ASP A 441 7.60 15.43 -48.66
C ASP A 441 7.70 15.17 -50.17
N LEU A 442 6.95 15.90 -51.00
CA LEU A 442 6.99 15.74 -52.45
C LEU A 442 8.39 16.00 -52.99
N ASN A 443 8.93 15.00 -53.66
CA ASN A 443 10.27 15.05 -54.23
C ASN A 443 10.23 15.65 -55.64
N ILE A 444 10.86 16.80 -55.78
CA ILE A 444 10.98 17.55 -57.03
C ILE A 444 12.47 17.56 -57.39
N PHE A 445 12.86 16.77 -58.39
CA PHE A 445 14.24 16.66 -58.89
C PHE A 445 15.31 16.33 -57.82
N GLY A 446 15.01 15.41 -56.91
CA GLY A 446 15.97 14.93 -55.91
C GLY A 446 16.02 15.76 -54.63
N ARG A 447 15.10 16.72 -54.45
CA ARG A 447 14.91 17.50 -53.23
C ARG A 447 13.44 17.56 -52.86
N THR A 448 13.12 17.57 -51.57
CA THR A 448 11.73 17.73 -51.11
C THR A 448 11.30 19.20 -51.19
N LEU A 449 9.99 19.44 -51.35
CA LEU A 449 9.45 20.80 -51.31
C LEU A 449 9.77 21.51 -49.98
N SER A 450 9.72 20.80 -48.85
CA SER A 450 10.14 21.30 -47.53
C SER A 450 11.58 21.82 -47.51
N SER A 451 12.51 21.10 -48.14
CA SER A 451 13.92 21.52 -48.23
C SER A 451 14.07 22.79 -49.07
N MET A 452 13.38 22.88 -50.21
CA MET A 452 13.45 24.05 -51.09
C MET A 452 12.89 25.31 -50.42
N VAL A 453 11.77 25.19 -49.72
CA VAL A 453 11.14 26.30 -48.98
C VAL A 453 12.02 26.71 -47.81
N SER A 454 12.58 25.75 -47.07
CA SER A 454 13.48 26.01 -45.93
C SER A 454 14.75 26.74 -46.37
N ASP A 455 15.39 26.30 -47.46
CA ASP A 455 16.56 26.96 -48.05
C ASP A 455 16.22 28.40 -48.47
N GLY A 456 15.06 28.60 -49.12
CA GLY A 456 14.61 29.92 -49.53
C GLY A 456 14.29 30.85 -48.35
N MET A 457 13.68 30.32 -47.28
CA MET A 457 13.44 31.05 -46.04
C MET A 457 14.74 31.43 -45.33
N GLN A 458 15.66 30.49 -45.13
CA GLN A 458 16.94 30.76 -44.45
C GLN A 458 17.74 31.83 -45.20
N ASN A 459 17.81 31.75 -46.53
CA ASN A 459 18.48 32.77 -47.34
C ASN A 459 17.86 34.17 -47.19
N LYS A 460 16.55 34.28 -46.98
CA LYS A 460 15.87 35.57 -46.77
C LYS A 460 16.04 36.11 -45.35
N ILE A 461 16.00 35.25 -44.33
CA ILE A 461 16.14 35.64 -42.92
C ILE A 461 17.50 36.31 -42.66
N TYR A 462 18.58 35.75 -43.20
CA TYR A 462 19.94 36.30 -43.01
C TYR A 462 20.35 37.35 -44.05
N ARG A 463 19.42 37.80 -44.91
CA ARG A 463 19.74 38.72 -46.01
C ARG A 463 19.94 40.16 -45.56
N MET A 464 19.44 40.54 -44.38
CA MET A 464 19.56 41.90 -43.88
C MET A 464 21.03 42.18 -43.51
N PRO A 465 21.73 43.11 -44.21
CA PRO A 465 23.12 43.43 -43.90
C PRO A 465 23.27 44.00 -42.48
N GLU A 466 24.41 43.77 -41.85
CA GLU A 466 24.71 44.26 -40.49
C GLU A 466 24.54 45.79 -40.38
N ASP A 467 25.00 46.54 -41.40
CA ASP A 467 24.80 48.00 -41.48
C ASP A 467 23.32 48.42 -41.42
N ALA A 468 22.43 47.64 -42.02
CA ALA A 468 20.99 47.91 -41.99
C ALA A 468 20.39 47.58 -40.62
N GLN A 469 20.84 46.49 -39.98
CA GLN A 469 20.44 46.12 -38.61
C GLN A 469 20.84 47.21 -37.61
N ILE A 470 22.07 47.71 -37.70
CA ILE A 470 22.57 48.81 -36.85
C ILE A 470 21.76 50.09 -37.07
N LYS A 471 21.53 50.50 -38.33
CA LYS A 471 20.72 51.69 -38.64
C LYS A 471 19.29 51.56 -38.11
N MET A 472 18.70 50.37 -38.18
CA MET A 472 17.36 50.11 -37.67
C MET A 472 17.33 50.21 -36.14
N ALA A 473 18.34 49.68 -35.44
CA ALA A 473 18.50 49.83 -33.99
C ALA A 473 18.69 51.29 -33.57
N GLU A 474 19.56 52.05 -34.24
CA GLU A 474 19.77 53.49 -33.98
C GLU A 474 18.50 54.31 -34.22
N THR A 475 17.75 53.97 -35.27
CA THR A 475 16.48 54.62 -35.60
C THR A 475 15.46 54.38 -34.49
N LEU A 476 15.31 53.14 -34.02
CA LEU A 476 14.46 52.82 -32.87
C LEU A 476 14.90 53.57 -31.61
N GLN A 477 16.21 53.64 -31.35
CA GLN A 477 16.76 54.37 -30.21
C GLN A 477 16.42 55.87 -30.28
N LYS A 478 16.51 56.51 -31.45
CA LYS A 478 16.12 57.92 -31.62
C LYS A 478 14.63 58.13 -31.37
N ILE A 479 13.77 57.27 -31.93
CA ILE A 479 12.31 57.35 -31.73
C ILE A 479 11.96 57.28 -30.24
N VAL A 480 12.55 56.33 -29.50
CA VAL A 480 12.28 56.14 -28.07
C VAL A 480 12.75 57.34 -27.24
N ASN A 481 13.90 57.95 -27.57
CA ASN A 481 14.47 59.06 -26.80
C ASN A 481 13.85 60.43 -27.11
N GLU A 482 13.52 60.69 -28.38
CA GLU A 482 13.07 62.02 -28.83
C GLU A 482 11.55 62.19 -28.74
N GLY A 483 10.79 61.10 -28.57
CA GLY A 483 9.37 61.14 -28.19
C GLY A 483 8.44 61.79 -29.21
N SER A 484 8.88 62.05 -30.45
CA SER A 484 8.09 62.77 -31.44
C SER A 484 8.43 62.38 -32.87
N GLY A 485 7.39 62.12 -33.68
CA GLY A 485 7.44 62.10 -35.15
C GLY A 485 7.21 60.72 -35.78
N GLY A 486 6.30 60.64 -36.74
CA GLY A 486 6.11 59.45 -37.57
C GLY A 486 7.41 59.07 -38.29
N LEU A 487 7.64 57.77 -38.45
CA LEU A 487 8.82 57.24 -39.14
C LEU A 487 8.58 57.21 -40.65
N ILE A 488 9.46 57.87 -41.41
CA ILE A 488 9.54 57.68 -42.87
C ILE A 488 10.84 56.94 -43.16
N CYS A 489 10.73 55.67 -43.54
CA CYS A 489 11.86 54.86 -43.97
C CYS A 489 11.87 54.83 -45.51
N ILE A 490 12.95 55.31 -46.13
CA ILE A 490 13.15 55.24 -47.58
C ILE A 490 14.14 54.11 -47.85
N ILE A 491 13.64 53.03 -48.45
CA ILE A 491 14.45 51.91 -48.92
C ILE A 491 14.87 52.26 -50.36
N LEU A 492 16.18 52.25 -50.63
CA LEU A 492 16.77 52.59 -51.93
C LEU A 492 16.97 51.35 -52.81
#